data_AF-A0A7W1BM86-F1
#
_entry.id   AF-A0A7W1BM86-F1
#
_cell.length_a   1.000
_cell.length_b   1.000
_cell.length_c   1.000
_cell.angle_alpha   90.00
_cell.angle_beta   90.00
_cell.angle_gamma   90.00
#
_symmetry.space_group_name_H-M   'P 1'
#
loop_
_entity.id
_entity.type
_entity.pdbx_description
1 polymer ?
#
loop_
_entity_poly.entity_id
_entity_poly.type
_entity_poly.pdbx_seq_one_letter_code
_entity_poly.pdbx_strand_id
1 'polypeptide(L)' 'MDTTIRNLDDAVYRRLKASAALSGKTVGEAVNEALRAYLARPESLVRNGSLRDLAPEPYPDGNERLSQEIDAVAYGR' A
#
# COMPACT_ATOMS: atom_id res chain seq x y z
N MET A 1 13.96 5.81 23.89
CA MET A 1 13.34 6.86 24.73
C MET A 1 11.96 6.38 25.10
N ASP A 2 11.56 6.49 26.36
CA ASP A 2 10.20 6.13 26.80
C ASP A 2 9.27 7.32 26.57
N THR A 3 8.08 7.08 26.02
CA THR A 3 7.13 8.16 25.66
C THR A 3 5.71 7.68 25.85
N THR A 4 4.93 8.45 26.61
CA THR A 4 3.51 8.19 26.82
C THR A 4 2.68 8.94 25.79
N ILE A 5 1.88 8.20 25.01
CA ILE A 5 0.90 8.75 24.07
C ILE A 5 -0.45 8.85 24.80
N ARG A 6 -1.10 10.02 24.75
CA ARG A 6 -2.40 10.28 25.39
C ARG A 6 -3.51 10.43 24.34
N ASN A 7 -4.76 10.37 24.79
CA ASN A 7 -5.96 10.54 23.95
C ASN A 7 -6.08 9.52 22.80
N LEU A 8 -5.63 8.29 23.04
CA LEU A 8 -5.83 7.19 22.10
C LEU A 8 -7.25 6.62 22.30
N ASP A 9 -7.96 6.41 21.19
CA ASP A 9 -9.27 5.75 21.24
C ASP A 9 -9.15 4.32 21.82
N ASP A 10 -10.02 3.98 22.77
CA ASP A 10 -9.96 2.69 23.49
C ASP A 10 -10.18 1.49 22.56
N ALA A 11 -11.08 1.61 21.59
CA ALA A 11 -11.35 0.53 20.65
C ALA A 11 -10.16 0.32 19.70
N VAL A 12 -9.55 1.40 19.22
CA VAL A 12 -8.32 1.35 18.41
C VAL A 12 -7.17 0.74 19.20
N TYR A 13 -6.98 1.16 20.44
CA TYR A 13 -5.94 0.61 21.32
C TYR A 13 -6.10 -0.90 21.51
N ARG A 14 -7.32 -1.37 21.85
CA ARG A 14 -7.59 -2.80 22.06
C ARG A 14 -7.33 -3.62 20.81
N ARG A 15 -7.72 -3.11 19.64
CA ARG A 15 -7.50 -3.78 18.37
C ARG A 15 -6.02 -3.88 18.04
N LEU A 16 -5.27 -2.79 18.20
CA LEU A 16 -3.82 -2.77 18.00
C LEU A 16 -3.12 -3.76 18.94
N LYS A 17 -3.51 -3.76 20.24
CA LYS A 17 -2.97 -4.67 21.25
C LYS A 17 -3.20 -6.13 20.88
N ALA A 18 -4.41 -6.48 20.42
CA ALA A 18 -4.72 -7.83 19.96
C ALA A 18 -3.87 -8.22 18.75
N SER A 19 -3.76 -7.35 17.74
CA SER A 19 -2.93 -7.59 16.56
C SER A 19 -1.45 -7.75 16.90
N ALA A 20 -0.93 -6.95 17.83
CA ALA A 20 0.45 -7.03 18.30
C ALA A 20 0.72 -8.39 18.99
N ALA A 21 -0.18 -8.81 19.88
CA ALA A 21 -0.09 -10.11 20.55
C ALA A 21 -0.11 -11.28 19.56
N LEU A 22 -1.01 -11.26 18.58
CA LEU A 22 -1.07 -12.28 17.51
C LEU A 22 0.22 -12.32 16.66
N SER A 23 0.88 -11.18 16.51
CA SER A 23 2.13 -11.05 15.73
C SER A 23 3.39 -11.30 16.56
N GLY A 24 3.26 -11.63 17.85
CA GLY A 24 4.39 -11.80 18.77
C GLY A 24 5.16 -10.50 19.05
N LYS A 25 4.52 -9.35 18.87
CA LYS A 25 5.12 -8.01 19.05
C LYS A 25 4.57 -7.34 20.30
N THR A 26 5.37 -6.46 20.89
CA THR A 26 4.90 -5.52 21.90
C THR A 26 4.03 -4.43 21.25
N VAL A 27 3.20 -3.77 22.06
CA VAL A 27 2.41 -2.62 21.59
C VAL A 27 3.31 -1.49 21.08
N GLY A 28 4.46 -1.25 21.73
CA GLY A 28 5.41 -0.22 21.31
C GLY A 28 6.02 -0.50 19.95
N GLU A 29 6.38 -1.75 19.65
CA GLU A 29 6.85 -2.16 18.32
C GLU A 29 5.78 -1.94 17.25
N ALA A 30 4.54 -2.35 17.54
CA ALA A 30 3.42 -2.16 16.62
C ALA A 30 3.13 -0.67 16.34
N VAL A 31 3.20 0.19 17.37
CA VAL A 31 3.08 1.64 17.21
C VAL A 31 4.21 2.20 16.35
N ASN A 32 5.45 1.82 16.62
CA ASN A 32 6.60 2.29 15.86
C ASN A 32 6.52 1.90 14.38
N GLU A 33 6.12 0.65 14.10
CA GLU A 33 5.92 0.16 12.73
C GLU A 33 4.80 0.92 12.01
N ALA A 34 3.66 1.10 12.67
CA ALA A 34 2.54 1.87 12.13
C ALA A 34 2.92 3.32 11.82
N LEU A 35 3.68 3.98 12.71
CA LEU A 35 4.16 5.35 12.50
C LEU A 35 5.16 5.43 11.36
N ARG A 36 6.10 4.47 11.24
CA ARG A 36 7.02 4.41 10.11
C ARG A 36 6.27 4.25 8.79
N ALA A 37 5.29 3.35 8.74
CA ALA A 37 4.46 3.13 7.57
C ALA A 37 3.64 4.39 7.22
N TYR A 38 3.09 5.07 8.21
CA TYR A 38 2.36 6.32 8.02
C TYR A 38 3.25 7.43 7.44
N LEU A 39 4.45 7.62 7.98
CA LEU A 39 5.40 8.64 7.52
C LEU A 39 6.05 8.30 6.16
N ALA A 40 6.22 7.01 5.86
CA ALA A 40 6.74 6.56 4.57
C ALA A 40 5.71 6.69 3.44
N ARG A 41 4.43 6.96 3.77
CA ARG A 41 3.38 7.11 2.78
C ARG A 41 3.62 8.41 1.99
N PRO A 42 3.83 8.35 0.67
CA PRO A 42 3.99 9.57 -0.12
C PRO A 42 2.69 10.38 -0.05
N GLU A 43 2.80 11.69 0.21
CA GLU A 43 1.65 12.61 0.27
C GLU A 43 0.79 12.58 -1.01
N SER A 44 1.40 12.16 -2.13
CA SER A 44 0.78 12.04 -3.45
C SER A 44 -0.13 10.81 -3.64
N LEU A 45 -0.34 9.96 -2.62
CA LEU A 45 -1.29 8.84 -2.73
C LEU A 45 -2.76 9.28 -2.69
N VAL A 46 -3.04 10.58 -2.51
CA VAL A 46 -4.28 11.18 -3.02
C VAL A 46 -4.05 11.49 -4.50
N ARG A 47 -3.86 10.45 -5.32
CA ARG A 47 -4.11 10.61 -6.75
C ARG A 47 -5.63 10.69 -6.89
N ASN A 48 -6.17 11.89 -6.77
CA ASN A 48 -7.41 12.28 -7.45
C ASN A 48 -7.20 12.33 -8.97
N GLY A 49 -6.26 11.54 -9.50
CA GLY A 49 -6.03 11.43 -10.93
C GLY A 49 -7.18 10.66 -11.51
N SER A 50 -7.89 11.29 -12.42
CA SER A 50 -8.89 10.62 -13.23
C SER A 50 -8.20 9.56 -14.07
N LEU A 51 -8.88 8.45 -14.37
CA LEU A 51 -8.42 7.55 -15.43
C LEU A 51 -8.24 8.29 -16.76
N ARG A 52 -8.89 9.44 -16.92
CA ARG A 52 -8.76 10.33 -18.08
C ARG A 52 -7.41 11.07 -18.14
N ASP A 53 -6.71 11.17 -17.00
CA ASP A 53 -5.43 11.88 -16.89
C ASP A 53 -4.24 10.95 -17.14
N LEU A 54 -4.49 9.66 -17.38
CA LEU A 54 -3.45 8.70 -17.74
C LEU A 54 -3.03 8.93 -19.19
N ALA A 55 -1.80 9.36 -19.39
CA ALA A 55 -1.17 9.31 -20.70
C ALA A 55 -0.79 7.85 -21.02
N PRO A 56 -1.08 7.36 -22.23
CA PRO A 56 -0.58 6.06 -22.66
C PRO A 56 0.96 6.07 -22.64
N GLU A 57 1.56 5.01 -22.10
CA GLU A 57 3.00 4.79 -22.22
C GLU A 57 3.36 4.77 -23.71
N PRO A 58 4.40 5.51 -24.15
CA PRO A 58 4.86 5.48 -25.53
C PRO A 58 5.56 4.15 -25.80
N TYR A 59 4.77 3.12 -26.10
CA TYR A 59 5.30 1.83 -26.50
C TYR A 59 6.10 1.98 -27.80
N PRO A 60 7.23 1.25 -27.94
CA PRO A 60 7.98 1.19 -29.19
C PRO A 60 7.11 0.79 -30.38
N ASP A 61 7.46 1.28 -31.57
CA ASP A 61 6.86 0.86 -32.83
C ASP A 61 6.94 -0.67 -32.99
N GLY A 62 5.88 -1.29 -33.54
CA GLY A 62 5.79 -2.74 -33.70
C GLY A 62 5.09 -3.48 -32.54
N ASN A 63 4.66 -2.76 -31.50
CA ASN A 63 3.93 -3.34 -30.36
C ASN A 63 2.40 -3.21 -30.44
N GLU A 64 1.86 -2.86 -31.62
CA GLU A 64 0.43 -2.53 -31.78
C GLU A 64 -0.49 -3.72 -31.45
N ARG A 65 0.01 -4.97 -31.57
CA ARG A 65 -0.73 -6.20 -31.30
C ARG A 65 -0.11 -7.05 -30.19
N LEU A 66 0.83 -6.50 -29.42
CA LEU A 66 1.59 -7.23 -28.41
C LEU A 66 0.69 -7.96 -27.39
N SER A 67 -0.45 -7.37 -27.02
CA SER A 67 -1.42 -8.03 -26.14
C SER A 67 -1.99 -9.32 -26.73
N GLN A 68 -2.29 -9.32 -28.02
CA GLN A 68 -2.81 -10.50 -28.72
C GLN A 68 -1.73 -11.56 -28.90
N GLU A 69 -0.48 -11.15 -29.13
CA GLU A 69 0.67 -12.04 -29.22
C GLU A 69 0.95 -12.73 -27.89
N ILE A 70 0.91 -11.97 -26.78
CA ILE A 70 1.03 -12.51 -25.43
C ILE A 70 -0.12 -13.46 -25.13
N ASP A 71 -1.36 -13.10 -25.48
CA ASP A 71 -2.53 -13.97 -25.27
C ASP A 71 -2.41 -15.28 -26.05
N ALA A 72 -1.89 -15.26 -27.28
CA ALA A 72 -1.66 -16.45 -28.09
C ALA A 72 -0.61 -17.38 -27.44
N VAL A 73 0.46 -16.81 -26.86
CA VAL A 73 1.49 -17.60 -26.16
C VAL A 73 1.01 -18.13 -24.81
N ALA A 74 0.32 -17.29 -24.03
CA ALA A 74 -0.07 -17.60 -22.66
C ALA A 74 -1.32 -18.48 -22.58
N TYR A 75 -2.27 -18.29 -23.49
CA TYR A 75 -3.58 -18.93 -23.47
C TYR A 75 -3.86 -19.80 -24.70
N GLY A 76 -2.98 -19.84 -25.69
CA GLY A 76 -3.06 -20.77 -26.83
C GLY A 76 -4.26 -20.52 -27.76
N ARG A 77 -4.72 -19.27 -27.86
CA ARG A 77 -5.79 -18.87 -28.79
C ARG A 77 -5.27 -18.33 -30.11
#